data_AF-A0A965GS33-F1
#
_entry.id   AF-A0A965GS33-F1
#
_cell.length_a   1.000
_cell.length_b   1.000
_cell.length_c   1.000
_cell.angle_alpha   90.00
_cell.angle_beta   90.00
_cell.angle_gamma   90.00
#
_symmetry.space_group_name_H-M   'P 1'
#
loop_
_entity.id
_entity.type
_entity.pdbx_description
1 polymer ?
#
loop_
_entity_poly.entity_id
_entity_poly.type
_entity_poly.pdbx_seq_one_letter_code
_entity_poly.pdbx_strand_id
1 'polypeptide(L)'
;MEAVHAPNLFETAIRRACALVPDLAHVDPSRILVLAHKLPPTRLGETIGLRENLRSVIGGRDVFYVMRFHARLLCEGSSGPHDPLDTVMHELWHVGLACDGSIRPMRHGSTFDAIVRTLRRHYLKNGGEPLPQFAGDTRVRVRHFATRRLPRGWDEDSLCERTTRLSNLVPSLVRYACPFGHVVIRNRKLSRPSSCATCAKTFDLRYLLTLA
;
A
#
# COMPACT_ATOMS: atom_id res chain seq x y z
N MET A 1 -10.79 2.58 -22.84
CA MET A 1 -9.52 2.57 -22.10
C MET A 1 -9.47 1.32 -21.24
N GLU A 2 -8.44 0.50 -21.41
CA GLU A 2 -8.24 -0.73 -20.62
C GLU A 2 -7.92 -0.38 -19.16
N ALA A 3 -8.29 -1.23 -18.21
CA ALA A 3 -8.02 -1.00 -16.80
C ALA A 3 -6.55 -1.32 -16.48
N VAL A 4 -5.87 -0.43 -15.76
CA VAL A 4 -4.47 -0.64 -15.32
C VAL A 4 -4.41 -1.73 -14.25
N HIS A 5 -3.53 -2.71 -14.42
CA HIS A 5 -3.39 -3.82 -13.46
C HIS A 5 -2.44 -3.45 -12.32
N ALA A 6 -2.98 -2.87 -11.23
CA ALA A 6 -2.17 -2.35 -10.14
C ALA A 6 -1.21 -3.38 -9.52
N PRO A 7 -1.62 -4.64 -9.22
CA PRO A 7 -0.70 -5.67 -8.74
C PRO A 7 0.51 -5.88 -9.65
N ASN A 8 0.32 -5.85 -10.98
CA ASN A 8 1.38 -6.17 -11.94
C ASN A 8 2.44 -5.07 -11.96
N LEU A 9 2.06 -3.81 -11.71
CA LEU A 9 3.01 -2.70 -11.59
C LEU A 9 3.93 -2.89 -10.39
N PHE A 10 3.38 -3.26 -9.23
CA PHE A 10 4.18 -3.55 -8.04
C PHE A 10 5.02 -4.83 -8.20
N GLU A 11 4.47 -5.90 -8.78
CA GLU A 11 5.21 -7.13 -9.08
C GLU A 11 6.40 -6.86 -10.02
N THR A 12 6.19 -6.05 -11.05
CA THR A 12 7.26 -5.66 -11.99
C THR A 12 8.34 -4.85 -11.29
N ALA A 13 7.96 -3.88 -10.47
CA ALA A 13 8.90 -3.11 -9.67
C ALA A 13 9.69 -3.99 -8.69
N ILE A 14 9.04 -4.94 -8.02
CA ILE A 14 9.68 -5.91 -7.13
C ILE A 14 10.68 -6.78 -7.89
N ARG A 15 10.28 -7.39 -9.00
CA ARG A 15 11.17 -8.23 -9.82
C ARG A 15 12.40 -7.47 -10.28
N ARG A 16 12.22 -6.24 -10.77
CA ARG A 16 13.34 -5.37 -11.17
C ARG A 16 14.20 -4.98 -9.97
N ALA A 17 13.61 -4.67 -8.82
CA ALA A 17 14.36 -4.34 -7.60
C ALA A 17 15.26 -5.49 -7.15
N CYS A 18 14.75 -6.73 -7.10
CA CYS A 18 15.55 -7.90 -6.75
C CYS A 18 16.69 -8.15 -7.75
N ALA A 19 16.50 -7.85 -9.04
CA ALA A 19 17.52 -8.01 -10.07
C ALA A 19 18.57 -6.89 -10.08
N LEU A 20 18.17 -5.65 -9.77
CA LEU A 20 19.02 -4.45 -9.94
C LEU A 20 19.68 -3.97 -8.64
N VAL A 21 19.22 -4.43 -7.47
CA VAL A 21 19.74 -3.98 -6.17
C VAL A 21 20.46 -5.16 -5.49
N PRO A 22 21.81 -5.13 -5.38
CA PRO A 22 22.58 -6.23 -4.82
C PRO A 22 22.12 -6.67 -3.41
N ASP A 23 21.75 -5.72 -2.56
CA ASP A 23 21.25 -5.98 -1.20
C ASP A 23 19.94 -6.79 -1.17
N LEU A 24 19.21 -6.85 -2.29
CA LEU A 24 17.95 -7.59 -2.46
C LEU A 24 18.11 -8.86 -3.30
N ALA A 25 19.32 -9.22 -3.73
CA ALA A 25 19.56 -10.37 -4.61
C ALA A 25 19.17 -11.73 -3.99
N HIS A 26 19.06 -11.79 -2.65
CA HIS A 26 18.61 -12.98 -1.91
C HIS A 26 17.09 -13.20 -1.98
N VAL A 27 16.32 -12.19 -2.41
CA VAL A 27 14.87 -12.25 -2.45
C VAL A 27 14.42 -12.88 -3.78
N ASP A 28 13.76 -14.03 -3.71
CA ASP A 28 13.10 -14.64 -4.88
C ASP A 28 11.70 -14.00 -5.07
N PRO A 29 11.52 -13.14 -6.10
CA PRO A 29 10.24 -12.45 -6.30
C PRO A 29 9.11 -13.41 -6.71
N SER A 30 9.42 -14.66 -7.12
CA SER A 30 8.39 -15.66 -7.43
C SER A 30 7.70 -16.23 -6.19
N ARG A 31 8.33 -16.06 -5.01
CA ARG A 31 7.80 -16.49 -3.69
C ARG A 31 6.93 -15.43 -3.02
N ILE A 32 6.72 -14.28 -3.68
CA ILE A 32 5.96 -13.15 -3.13
C ILE A 32 4.62 -13.05 -3.88
N LEU A 33 3.51 -13.20 -3.16
CA LEU A 33 2.22 -12.76 -3.68
C LEU A 33 2.06 -11.26 -3.43
N VAL A 34 1.79 -10.53 -4.49
CA VAL A 34 1.49 -9.10 -4.42
C VAL A 34 -0.01 -8.86 -4.48
N LEU A 35 -0.50 -8.08 -3.51
CA LEU A 35 -1.85 -7.56 -3.46
C LEU A 35 -1.80 -6.04 -3.56
N ALA A 36 -2.69 -5.45 -4.35
CA ALA A 36 -2.79 -4.01 -4.47
C ALA A 36 -4.25 -3.61 -4.31
N HIS A 37 -4.63 -3.09 -3.15
CA HIS A 37 -6.03 -2.76 -2.84
C HIS A 37 -6.11 -1.63 -1.79
N LYS A 38 -7.22 -1.54 -1.05
CA LYS A 38 -7.41 -0.54 -0.01
C LYS A 38 -6.91 -1.06 1.34
N LEU A 39 -5.84 -0.46 1.84
CA LEU A 39 -5.34 -0.70 3.19
C LEU A 39 -5.95 0.29 4.20
N PRO A 40 -5.82 0.04 5.52
CA PRO A 40 -6.10 1.04 6.53
C PRO A 40 -5.34 2.35 6.23
N PRO A 41 -5.91 3.54 6.51
CA PRO A 41 -5.32 4.82 6.08
C PRO A 41 -3.88 5.08 6.56
N THR A 42 -3.49 4.44 7.67
CA THR A 42 -2.17 4.53 8.31
C THR A 42 -1.11 3.63 7.67
N ARG A 43 -1.47 2.76 6.72
CA ARG A 43 -0.55 1.82 6.07
C ARG A 43 -0.52 2.01 4.57
N LEU A 44 0.69 2.10 4.03
CA LEU A 44 0.96 2.19 2.58
C LEU A 44 1.42 0.86 2.00
N GLY A 45 2.22 0.12 2.78
CA GLY A 45 2.67 -1.23 2.50
C GLY A 45 2.49 -2.12 3.74
N GLU A 46 2.53 -3.42 3.52
CA GLU A 46 2.64 -4.43 4.57
C GLU A 46 3.23 -5.71 3.97
N THR A 47 4.29 -6.24 4.58
CA THR A 47 4.87 -7.53 4.28
C THR A 47 4.51 -8.53 5.36
N ILE A 48 3.98 -9.68 4.95
CA ILE A 48 3.60 -10.76 5.84
C ILE A 48 4.40 -12.00 5.45
N GLY A 49 5.16 -12.54 6.40
CA GLY A 49 5.90 -13.78 6.23
C GLY A 49 5.04 -14.99 6.55
N LEU A 50 5.08 -16.00 5.69
CA LEU A 50 4.36 -17.25 5.82
C LEU A 50 5.35 -18.35 6.23
N ARG A 51 5.40 -18.65 7.53
CA ARG A 51 6.17 -19.78 8.06
C ARG A 51 5.63 -21.11 7.52
N GLU A 52 6.41 -22.19 7.63
CA GLU A 52 6.14 -23.51 7.04
C GLU A 52 4.67 -23.95 7.12
N ASN A 53 4.04 -23.83 8.29
CA ASN A 53 2.66 -24.28 8.54
C ASN A 53 1.57 -23.39 7.89
N LEU A 54 1.96 -22.30 7.25
CA LEU A 54 1.11 -21.29 6.61
C LEU A 54 1.49 -21.04 5.14
N ARG A 55 2.45 -21.81 4.61
CA ARG A 55 2.82 -21.74 3.20
C ARG A 55 1.63 -22.16 2.35
N SER A 56 1.40 -21.41 1.29
CA SER A 56 0.34 -21.68 0.32
C SER A 56 0.95 -21.92 -1.05
N VAL A 57 0.30 -22.75 -1.85
CA VAL A 57 0.63 -22.96 -3.26
C VAL A 57 -0.40 -22.22 -4.10
N ILE A 58 0.06 -21.31 -4.98
CA ILE A 58 -0.81 -20.50 -5.85
C ILE A 58 -0.31 -20.62 -7.28
N GLY A 59 -1.16 -21.07 -8.19
CA GLY A 59 -0.75 -21.40 -9.55
C GLY A 59 0.46 -22.34 -9.60
N GLY A 60 0.50 -23.34 -8.71
CA GLY A 60 1.57 -24.35 -8.62
C GLY A 60 2.91 -23.86 -8.05
N ARG A 61 2.97 -22.67 -7.44
CA ARG A 61 4.20 -22.12 -6.84
C ARG A 61 4.02 -21.89 -5.35
N ASP A 62 5.02 -22.23 -4.53
CA ASP A 62 4.95 -21.89 -3.11
C ASP A 62 5.14 -20.39 -2.92
N VAL A 63 4.25 -19.82 -2.11
CA VAL A 63 4.30 -18.44 -1.68
C VAL A 63 4.75 -18.40 -0.22
N PHE A 64 5.83 -17.66 0.03
CA PHE A 64 6.41 -17.47 1.35
C PHE A 64 6.11 -16.09 1.93
N TYR A 65 5.76 -15.13 1.07
CA TYR A 65 5.47 -13.77 1.48
C TYR A 65 4.22 -13.25 0.81
N VAL A 66 3.44 -12.46 1.55
CA VAL A 66 2.38 -11.62 0.97
C VAL A 66 2.78 -10.16 1.17
N MET A 67 2.91 -9.42 0.08
CA MET A 67 3.10 -7.98 0.12
C MET A 67 1.81 -7.29 -0.30
N ARG A 68 1.31 -6.41 0.56
CA ARG A 68 0.08 -5.65 0.33
C ARG A 68 0.45 -4.20 0.16
N PHE A 69 0.09 -3.63 -0.98
CA PHE A 69 0.26 -2.22 -1.26
C PHE A 69 -1.08 -1.52 -1.28
N HIS A 70 -1.11 -0.32 -0.71
CA HIS A 70 -2.25 0.55 -0.88
C HIS A 70 -2.20 1.10 -2.31
N ALA A 71 -3.19 0.75 -3.13
CA ALA A 71 -3.25 1.17 -4.53
C ALA A 71 -3.22 2.70 -4.74
N ARG A 72 -3.51 3.50 -3.70
CA ARG A 72 -3.40 4.97 -3.75
C ARG A 72 -1.99 5.43 -4.10
N LEU A 73 -0.96 4.62 -3.83
CA LEU A 73 0.42 4.91 -4.22
C LEU A 73 0.57 5.21 -5.72
N LEU A 74 -0.35 4.71 -6.55
CA LEU A 74 -0.35 4.95 -8.00
C LEU A 74 -1.15 6.20 -8.41
N CYS A 75 -1.73 6.95 -7.48
CA CYS A 75 -2.57 8.11 -7.79
C CYS A 75 -1.74 9.38 -7.91
N GLU A 76 -1.88 10.12 -9.00
CA GLU A 76 -1.41 11.49 -9.15
C GLU A 76 -1.90 12.34 -7.97
N GLY A 77 -1.04 13.20 -7.45
CA GLY A 77 -1.38 14.01 -6.28
C GLY A 77 -1.48 13.20 -4.98
N SER A 78 -0.97 11.96 -4.94
CA SER A 78 -0.51 11.32 -3.71
C SER A 78 0.77 11.99 -3.21
N SER A 79 0.77 13.32 -3.19
CA SER A 79 1.80 14.21 -2.68
C SER A 79 1.77 14.23 -1.15
N GLY A 80 1.88 13.05 -0.56
CA GLY A 80 2.41 12.89 0.79
C GLY A 80 3.94 12.85 0.75
N PRO A 81 4.62 12.84 1.92
CA PRO A 81 6.07 12.75 2.00
C PRO A 81 6.66 11.38 1.57
N HIS A 82 5.86 10.49 0.98
CA HIS A 82 6.24 9.10 0.73
C HIS A 82 6.19 8.78 -0.77
N ASP A 83 7.35 8.48 -1.35
CA ASP A 83 7.48 7.94 -2.69
C ASP A 83 6.94 6.49 -2.74
N PRO A 84 6.11 6.12 -3.73
CA PRO A 84 5.65 4.74 -3.91
C PRO A 84 6.78 3.71 -3.96
N LEU A 85 7.89 4.05 -4.58
CA LEU A 85 9.06 3.18 -4.69
C LEU A 85 9.73 3.00 -3.33
N ASP A 86 9.78 4.03 -2.48
CA ASP A 86 10.26 3.87 -1.09
C ASP A 86 9.41 2.85 -0.33
N THR A 87 8.10 2.81 -0.58
CA THR A 87 7.22 1.79 0.04
C THR A 87 7.56 0.39 -0.47
N VAL A 88 7.80 0.21 -1.77
CA VAL A 88 8.21 -1.10 -2.32
C VAL A 88 9.55 -1.56 -1.72
N MET A 89 10.53 -0.66 -1.66
CA MET A 89 11.85 -0.97 -1.09
C MET A 89 11.77 -1.25 0.42
N HIS A 90 10.93 -0.51 1.14
CA HIS A 90 10.63 -0.75 2.55
C HIS A 90 10.11 -2.17 2.78
N GLU A 91 9.11 -2.58 2.00
CA GLU A 91 8.50 -3.90 2.13
C GLU A 91 9.47 -5.02 1.75
N LEU A 92 10.25 -4.85 0.67
CA LEU A 92 11.29 -5.81 0.29
C LEU A 92 12.35 -5.99 1.36
N TRP A 93 12.74 -4.92 2.05
CA TRP A 93 13.76 -4.99 3.10
C TRP A 93 13.33 -5.77 4.35
N HIS A 94 12.02 -5.99 4.54
CA HIS A 94 11.50 -6.88 5.59
C HIS A 94 11.67 -8.36 5.27
N VAL A 95 11.98 -8.73 4.02
CA VAL A 95 12.21 -10.13 3.65
C VAL A 95 13.47 -10.64 4.35
N GLY A 96 13.35 -11.80 5.00
CA GLY A 96 14.46 -12.47 5.68
C GLY A 96 15.53 -12.91 4.69
N LEU A 97 16.79 -12.94 5.14
CA LEU A 97 17.94 -13.24 4.28
C LEU A 97 17.87 -14.63 3.62
N ALA A 98 17.24 -15.60 4.29
CA ALA A 98 17.02 -16.95 3.76
C ALA A 98 15.83 -17.04 2.78
N CYS A 99 15.03 -15.97 2.65
CA CYS A 99 13.81 -15.93 1.85
C CYS A 99 12.89 -17.14 2.10
N ASP A 100 12.67 -17.49 3.37
CA ASP A 100 11.99 -18.73 3.82
C ASP A 100 10.60 -18.49 4.43
N GLY A 101 10.12 -17.25 4.36
CA GLY A 101 8.90 -16.78 5.02
C GLY A 101 9.16 -16.08 6.36
N SER A 102 10.42 -15.98 6.81
CA SER A 102 10.78 -15.16 7.96
C SER A 102 10.80 -13.67 7.60
N ILE A 103 10.35 -12.83 8.55
CA ILE A 103 10.46 -11.37 8.47
C ILE A 103 11.71 -10.94 9.25
N ARG A 104 12.50 -10.07 8.64
CA ARG A 104 13.70 -9.49 9.23
C ARG A 104 13.32 -8.69 10.49
N PRO A 105 13.87 -9.00 11.67
CA PRO A 105 13.59 -8.26 12.89
C PRO A 105 14.35 -6.93 12.87
N MET A 106 13.65 -5.83 12.65
CA MET A 106 14.28 -4.51 12.59
C MET A 106 13.34 -3.42 13.11
N ARG A 107 13.92 -2.40 13.75
CA ARG A 107 13.17 -1.24 14.22
C ARG A 107 13.11 -0.20 13.11
N HIS A 108 11.91 0.33 12.88
CA HIS A 108 11.71 1.52 12.04
C HIS A 108 12.31 2.75 12.72
N GLY A 109 13.08 3.52 11.97
CA GLY A 109 13.79 4.71 12.44
C GLY A 109 14.76 5.22 11.38
N SER A 110 15.55 6.23 11.74
CA SER A 110 16.43 6.94 10.80
C SER A 110 17.39 6.03 10.02
N THR A 111 17.94 5.00 10.67
CA THR A 111 18.81 4.01 10.02
C THR A 111 18.05 3.18 8.99
N PHE A 112 16.85 2.71 9.33
CA PHE A 112 16.00 1.97 8.40
C PHE A 112 15.66 2.84 7.18
N ASP A 113 15.27 4.10 7.42
CA ASP A 113 14.92 5.04 6.35
C ASP A 113 16.13 5.38 5.46
N ALA A 114 17.34 5.46 6.04
CA ALA A 114 18.57 5.63 5.28
C ALA A 114 18.89 4.42 4.38
N ILE A 115 18.62 3.21 4.86
CA ILE A 115 18.77 1.99 4.07
C ILE A 115 17.78 1.99 2.91
N VAL A 116 16.48 2.21 3.16
CA VAL A 116 15.45 2.28 2.11
C VAL A 116 15.81 3.29 1.03
N ARG A 117 16.25 4.49 1.41
CA ARG A 117 16.73 5.51 0.46
C ARG A 117 17.94 5.04 -0.34
N THR A 118 18.82 4.24 0.25
CA THR A 118 19.99 3.68 -0.44
C THR A 118 19.57 2.61 -1.44
N LEU A 119 18.66 1.70 -1.07
CA LEU A 119 18.07 0.71 -1.98
C LEU A 119 17.40 1.38 -3.20
N ARG A 120 16.58 2.41 -2.96
CA ARG A 120 15.95 3.20 -4.02
C ARG A 120 16.99 3.85 -4.94
N ARG A 121 18.04 4.46 -4.38
CA ARG A 121 19.12 5.07 -5.18
C ARG A 121 19.84 4.04 -6.04
N HIS A 122 20.15 2.86 -5.51
CA HIS A 122 20.76 1.77 -6.28
C HIS A 122 19.84 1.31 -7.41
N TYR A 123 18.56 1.10 -7.13
CA TYR A 123 17.57 0.72 -8.14
C TYR A 123 17.52 1.73 -9.30
N LEU A 124 17.36 3.03 -8.99
CA LEU A 124 17.30 4.07 -10.02
C LEU A 124 18.62 4.21 -10.78
N LYS A 125 19.77 4.12 -10.09
CA LYS A 125 21.10 4.19 -10.71
C LYS A 125 21.34 3.04 -11.71
N ASN A 126 20.78 1.86 -11.45
CA ASN A 126 20.95 0.66 -12.27
C ASN A 126 19.85 0.51 -13.34
N GLY A 127 19.16 1.60 -13.73
CA GLY A 127 18.16 1.57 -14.79
C GLY A 127 16.77 1.11 -14.34
N GLY A 128 16.50 1.13 -13.04
CA GLY A 128 15.15 1.01 -12.52
C GLY A 128 14.31 2.25 -12.82
N GLU A 129 13.01 2.07 -13.01
CA GLU A 129 12.06 3.15 -13.32
C GLU A 129 11.15 3.42 -12.10
N PRO A 130 10.76 4.69 -11.86
CA PRO A 130 9.77 5.02 -10.85
C PRO A 130 8.42 4.34 -11.18
N LEU A 131 7.59 4.13 -10.15
CA LEU A 131 6.21 3.69 -10.38
C LEU A 131 5.42 4.79 -11.10
N PRO A 132 4.59 4.43 -12.10
CA PRO A 132 3.76 5.41 -12.79
C PRO A 132 2.71 5.99 -11.83
N GLN A 133 2.31 7.23 -12.11
CA GLN A 133 1.19 7.89 -11.45
C GLN A 133 0.03 8.03 -12.45
N PHE A 134 -1.19 7.93 -11.94
CA PHE A 134 -2.41 7.99 -12.74
C PHE A 134 -3.43 8.92 -12.11
N ALA A 135 -4.22 9.60 -12.94
CA ALA A 135 -5.35 10.38 -12.50
C ALA A 135 -6.37 9.54 -11.68
N GLY A 136 -7.07 10.17 -10.74
CA GLY A 136 -7.97 9.49 -9.81
C GLY A 136 -9.20 8.83 -10.47
N ASP A 137 -9.59 9.24 -11.67
CA ASP A 137 -10.67 8.63 -12.45
C ASP A 137 -10.24 7.38 -13.24
N THR A 138 -8.92 7.13 -13.32
CA THR A 138 -8.34 5.94 -13.96
C THR A 138 -8.96 4.66 -13.39
N ARG A 139 -9.37 3.76 -14.29
CA ARG A 139 -9.84 2.43 -13.93
C ARG A 139 -8.64 1.54 -13.63
N VAL A 140 -8.65 0.93 -12.46
CA VAL A 140 -7.61 0.01 -12.00
C VAL A 140 -8.21 -1.34 -11.64
N ARG A 141 -7.51 -2.42 -12.01
CA ARG A 141 -7.75 -3.75 -11.47
C ARG A 141 -6.95 -3.93 -10.20
N VAL A 142 -7.61 -4.39 -9.15
CA VAL A 142 -7.04 -4.62 -7.82
C VAL A 142 -7.17 -6.09 -7.45
N ARG A 143 -6.16 -6.61 -6.73
CA ARG A 143 -6.16 -7.97 -6.16
C ARG A 143 -6.15 -7.88 -4.65
N HIS A 144 -7.02 -8.65 -4.00
CA HIS A 144 -7.19 -8.67 -2.55
C HIS A 144 -7.70 -10.03 -2.07
N PHE A 145 -7.66 -10.26 -0.77
CA PHE A 145 -8.36 -11.38 -0.15
C PHE A 145 -9.85 -11.10 0.00
N ALA A 146 -10.67 -12.13 -0.21
CA ALA A 146 -12.09 -12.10 0.12
C ALA A 146 -12.33 -11.82 1.61
N THR A 147 -11.48 -12.38 2.48
CA THR A 147 -11.56 -12.22 3.94
C THR A 147 -10.51 -11.23 4.45
N ARG A 148 -10.81 -10.56 5.57
CA ARG A 148 -9.89 -9.56 6.17
C ARG A 148 -8.71 -10.17 6.91
N ARG A 149 -8.83 -11.41 7.38
CA ARG A 149 -7.76 -12.16 8.04
C ARG A 149 -7.20 -13.15 7.05
N LEU A 150 -5.87 -13.29 7.02
CA LEU A 150 -5.24 -14.43 6.36
C LEU A 150 -5.75 -15.71 7.03
N PRO A 151 -6.46 -16.59 6.31
CA PRO A 151 -6.82 -17.91 6.82
C PRO A 151 -5.55 -18.72 7.12
N ARG A 152 -5.64 -19.68 8.06
CA ARG A 152 -4.60 -20.73 8.17
C ARG A 152 -4.78 -21.66 6.97
N GLY A 153 -3.85 -21.61 6.02
CA GLY A 153 -4.02 -22.27 4.73
C GLY A 153 -5.05 -21.52 3.88
N TRP A 154 -4.59 -20.83 2.85
CA TRP A 154 -5.47 -20.15 1.91
C TRP A 154 -5.18 -20.69 0.52
N ASP A 155 -6.26 -20.97 -0.19
CA ASP A 155 -6.29 -21.46 -1.57
C ASP A 155 -6.35 -20.27 -2.54
N GLU A 156 -6.14 -20.58 -3.82
CA GLU A 156 -6.24 -19.60 -4.90
C GLU A 156 -7.66 -18.98 -4.97
N ASP A 157 -8.68 -19.73 -4.57
CA ASP A 157 -10.08 -19.29 -4.52
C ASP A 157 -10.32 -18.14 -3.52
N SER A 158 -9.43 -17.96 -2.55
CA SER A 158 -9.47 -16.85 -1.60
C SER A 158 -9.05 -15.50 -2.20
N LEU A 159 -8.48 -15.50 -3.41
CA LEU A 159 -8.06 -14.29 -4.13
C LEU A 159 -9.21 -13.73 -4.97
N CYS A 160 -9.50 -12.47 -4.76
CA CYS A 160 -10.49 -11.73 -5.52
C CYS A 160 -9.82 -10.62 -6.32
N GLU A 161 -10.15 -10.57 -7.61
CA GLU A 161 -9.86 -9.43 -8.46
C GLU A 161 -11.13 -8.64 -8.75
N ARG A 162 -11.00 -7.31 -8.77
CA ARG A 162 -12.10 -6.43 -9.20
C ARG A 162 -11.56 -5.19 -9.88
N THR A 163 -12.36 -4.61 -10.75
CA THR A 163 -12.04 -3.31 -11.37
C THR A 163 -12.75 -2.19 -10.62
N THR A 164 -12.06 -1.09 -10.33
CA THR A 164 -12.64 0.10 -9.70
C THR A 164 -11.93 1.37 -10.17
N ARG A 165 -12.44 2.55 -9.82
CA ARG A 165 -11.72 3.81 -10.04
C ARG A 165 -10.70 4.01 -8.93
N LEU A 166 -9.53 4.54 -9.27
CA LEU A 166 -8.44 4.76 -8.31
C LEU A 166 -8.88 5.66 -7.13
N SER A 167 -9.66 6.69 -7.42
CA SER A 167 -10.30 7.61 -6.45
C SER A 167 -11.20 6.92 -5.42
N ASN A 168 -11.76 5.74 -5.72
CA ASN A 168 -12.53 4.96 -4.74
C ASN A 168 -11.64 4.30 -3.67
N LEU A 169 -10.34 4.15 -3.98
CA LEU A 169 -9.33 3.56 -3.12
C LEU A 169 -8.62 4.64 -2.30
N VAL A 170 -8.38 5.81 -2.88
CA VAL A 170 -7.82 6.96 -2.18
C VAL A 170 -8.77 7.40 -1.04
N PRO A 171 -8.29 7.57 0.20
CA PRO A 171 -9.08 8.23 1.23
C PRO A 171 -9.41 9.64 0.76
N SER A 172 -10.68 9.92 0.47
CA SER A 172 -11.11 11.25 0.12
C SER A 172 -10.97 12.11 1.37
N LEU A 173 -9.92 12.92 1.49
CA LEU A 173 -9.77 13.84 2.60
C LEU A 173 -10.45 15.16 2.23
N VAL A 174 -11.51 15.51 2.95
CA VAL A 174 -12.12 16.84 2.90
C VAL A 174 -11.35 17.72 3.87
N ARG A 175 -10.78 18.81 3.36
CA ARG A 175 -10.31 19.92 4.17
C ARG A 175 -11.43 20.93 4.27
N TYR A 176 -11.76 21.36 5.48
CA TYR A 176 -12.65 22.49 5.72
C TYR A 176 -12.11 23.35 6.85
N ALA A 177 -12.40 24.65 6.81
CA ALA A 177 -12.18 25.54 7.94
C ALA A 177 -13.47 25.61 8.75
N CYS A 178 -13.40 25.46 10.07
CA CYS A 178 -14.56 25.76 10.91
C CYS A 178 -14.78 27.29 11.01
N PRO A 179 -15.93 27.77 11.52
CA PRO A 179 -16.20 29.21 11.68
C PRO A 179 -15.15 29.98 12.50
N PHE A 180 -14.36 29.28 13.31
CA PHE A 180 -13.28 29.84 14.13
C PHE A 180 -11.88 29.75 13.45
N GLY A 181 -11.82 29.39 12.16
CA GLY A 181 -10.57 29.34 11.40
C GLY A 181 -9.73 28.06 11.57
N HIS A 182 -10.17 27.08 12.37
CA HIS A 182 -9.44 25.82 12.50
C HIS A 182 -9.59 24.97 11.24
N VAL A 183 -8.46 24.59 10.62
CA VAL A 183 -8.43 23.66 9.49
C VAL A 183 -8.62 22.24 10.00
N VAL A 184 -9.65 21.57 9.50
CA VAL A 184 -9.96 20.18 9.79
C VAL A 184 -9.78 19.36 8.53
N ILE A 185 -9.05 18.25 8.64
CA ILE A 185 -8.87 17.27 7.57
C ILE A 185 -9.62 16.01 7.97
N ARG A 186 -10.65 15.61 7.22
CA ARG A 186 -11.47 14.43 7.53
C ARG A 186 -11.70 13.55 6.32
N ASN A 187 -11.96 12.26 6.56
CA ASN A 187 -12.38 11.36 5.50
C ASN A 187 -13.83 11.68 5.07
N ARG A 188 -14.06 11.92 3.77
CA ARG A 188 -15.35 12.26 3.13
C ARG A 188 -16.46 11.23 3.42
N LYS A 189 -16.10 9.99 3.80
CA LYS A 189 -17.05 8.91 4.10
C LYS A 189 -17.67 8.97 5.50
N LEU A 190 -17.45 10.03 6.28
CA LEU A 190 -18.19 10.20 7.54
C LEU A 190 -19.63 10.58 7.23
N SER A 191 -20.56 9.65 7.48
CA SER A 191 -22.01 9.83 7.40
C SER A 191 -22.59 10.73 8.51
N ARG A 192 -21.71 11.29 9.38
CA ARG A 192 -22.11 12.17 10.48
C ARG A 192 -21.58 13.58 10.23
N PRO A 193 -22.34 14.60 10.64
CA PRO A 193 -21.85 15.96 10.67
C PRO A 193 -20.57 16.03 11.48
N SER A 194 -19.62 16.83 11.01
CA SER A 194 -18.29 16.86 11.60
C SER A 194 -17.98 18.22 12.20
N SER A 195 -17.69 18.24 13.50
CA SER A 195 -17.14 19.40 14.21
C SER A 195 -15.61 19.34 14.23
N CYS A 196 -14.93 20.49 14.35
CA CYS A 196 -13.47 20.49 14.57
C CYS A 196 -13.16 19.84 15.93
N ALA A 197 -12.13 18.99 16.08
CA ALA A 197 -11.87 18.27 17.34
C ALA A 197 -11.69 19.22 18.54
N THR A 198 -11.10 20.40 18.30
CA THR A 198 -10.95 21.50 19.26
C THR A 198 -12.29 22.15 19.63
N CYS A 199 -13.18 22.29 18.64
CA CYS A 199 -14.47 22.96 18.74
C CYS A 199 -15.58 22.00 19.19
N ALA A 200 -15.33 20.68 19.18
CA ALA A 200 -16.34 19.65 19.42
C ALA A 200 -17.00 19.78 20.80
N LYS A 201 -16.28 20.36 21.78
CA LYS A 201 -16.81 20.64 23.12
C LYS A 201 -17.80 21.80 23.17
N THR A 202 -17.74 22.72 22.21
CA THR A 202 -18.57 23.93 22.11
C THR A 202 -19.39 23.98 20.82
N PHE A 203 -19.52 22.84 20.14
CA PHE A 203 -20.10 22.80 18.80
C PHE A 203 -21.62 22.94 18.86
N ASP A 204 -22.10 24.09 18.39
CA ASP A 204 -23.53 24.38 18.22
C ASP A 204 -24.06 23.67 16.96
N LEU A 205 -25.12 22.87 17.15
CA LEU A 205 -25.77 22.10 16.10
C LEU A 205 -26.29 22.96 14.94
N ARG A 206 -26.47 24.28 15.12
CA ARG A 206 -26.91 25.19 14.05
C ARG A 206 -25.87 25.41 12.96
N TYR A 207 -24.60 25.09 13.22
CA TYR A 207 -23.54 25.10 12.20
C TYR A 207 -23.36 23.72 11.53
N LEU A 208 -24.36 22.84 11.62
CA LEU A 208 -24.44 21.63 10.78
C LEU A 208 -24.46 22.06 9.31
N LEU A 209 -23.34 21.89 8.61
CA LEU A 209 -23.37 21.84 7.15
C LEU A 209 -23.82 20.45 6.75
N THR A 210 -25.10 20.31 6.39
CA THR A 210 -25.63 19.13 5.72
C THR A 210 -25.12 19.18 4.27
N LEU A 211 -24.17 18.33 3.92
CA LEU A 211 -23.82 18.12 2.52
C LEU A 211 -24.97 17.33 1.89
N ALA A 212 -25.67 17.97 0.93
CA ALA A 212 -26.64 17.29 0.07
C ALA A 212 -25.95 16.28 -0.85
#